data_AF-A0A961S5Q2-F1
#
_entry.id   AF-A0A961S5Q2-F1
#
_cell.length_a   1.000
_cell.length_b   1.000
_cell.length_c   1.000
_cell.angle_alpha   90.00
_cell.angle_beta   90.00
_cell.angle_gamma   90.00
#
_symmetry.space_group_name_H-M   'P 1'
#
loop_
_entity.id
_entity.type
_entity.pdbx_description
1 polymer ?
#
loop_
_entity_poly.entity_id
_entity_poly.type
_entity_poly.pdbx_seq_one_letter_code
_entity_poly.pdbx_strand_id
1 'polypeptide(L)'
;PASSTHPAAVVARTEPPDAVRSSPYLLLLWTSGAVNRAELERRAESVRQLRERFSATPIHARRARHDPDYWNKLYESRVTL
;
A
#
# COMPACT_ATOMS: atom_id res chain seq x y z
N PRO A 1 -34.18 -13.41 16.53
CA PRO A 1 -32.83 -13.84 16.10
C PRO A 1 -32.80 -14.12 14.59
N ALA A 2 -32.37 -13.14 13.81
CA ALA A 2 -32.02 -13.36 12.41
C ALA A 2 -30.74 -12.57 12.19
N SER A 3 -29.61 -13.27 12.28
CA SER A 3 -28.30 -12.73 12.00
C SER A 3 -28.31 -12.20 10.57
N SER A 4 -28.15 -10.89 10.43
CA SER A 4 -27.96 -10.23 9.14
C SER A 4 -26.71 -10.80 8.49
N THR A 5 -26.90 -11.70 7.54
CA THR A 5 -25.90 -12.04 6.54
C THR A 5 -25.66 -10.78 5.72
N HIS A 6 -24.63 -10.02 6.07
CA HIS A 6 -24.10 -8.98 5.19
C HIS A 6 -23.78 -9.64 3.85
N PRO A 7 -24.37 -9.21 2.72
CA PRO A 7 -23.80 -9.54 1.44
C PRO A 7 -22.43 -8.87 1.44
N ALA A 8 -21.37 -9.68 1.47
CA ALA A 8 -20.02 -9.23 1.18
C ALA A 8 -20.12 -8.54 -0.17
N ALA A 9 -20.14 -7.20 -0.14
CA ALA A 9 -20.16 -6.39 -1.33
C ALA A 9 -18.89 -6.75 -2.09
N VAL A 10 -19.05 -7.62 -3.09
CA VAL A 10 -18.10 -7.76 -4.18
C VAL A 10 -18.19 -6.43 -4.91
N VAL A 11 -17.53 -5.42 -4.34
CA VAL A 11 -17.22 -4.19 -5.05
C VAL A 11 -16.41 -4.69 -6.21
N ALA A 12 -17.04 -4.71 -7.39
CA ALA A 12 -16.36 -4.90 -8.66
C ALA A 12 -15.26 -3.86 -8.69
N ARG A 13 -14.07 -4.28 -8.25
CA ARG A 13 -12.96 -3.39 -8.02
C ARG A 13 -12.51 -2.98 -9.41
N THR A 14 -12.92 -1.77 -9.78
CA THR A 14 -12.42 -1.04 -10.95
C THR A 14 -10.91 -1.16 -10.96
N GLU A 15 -10.31 -1.20 -12.13
CA GLU A 15 -8.87 -1.38 -12.32
C GLU A 15 -8.03 -0.66 -11.23
N PRO A 16 -7.06 -1.33 -10.58
CA PRO A 16 -6.30 -0.70 -9.50
C PRO A 16 -5.67 0.61 -9.99
N PRO A 17 -5.58 1.66 -9.14
CA PRO A 17 -4.88 2.88 -9.51
C PRO A 17 -3.43 2.59 -9.92
N ASP A 18 -2.84 3.36 -10.84
CA ASP A 18 -1.46 3.14 -11.31
C ASP A 18 -0.45 3.15 -10.16
N ALA A 19 -0.67 4.01 -9.17
CA ALA A 19 0.15 4.07 -7.96
C ALA A 19 0.13 2.75 -7.17
N VAL A 20 -1.01 2.04 -7.17
CA VAL A 20 -1.18 0.73 -6.54
C VAL A 20 -0.54 -0.37 -7.38
N ARG A 21 -0.65 -0.30 -8.72
CA ARG A 21 -0.02 -1.27 -9.64
C ARG A 21 1.50 -1.27 -9.56
N SER A 22 2.10 -0.13 -9.24
CA SER A 22 3.56 0.03 -9.15
C SER A 22 4.19 -0.71 -7.96
N SER A 23 3.38 -1.25 -7.05
CA SER A 23 3.82 -1.87 -5.80
C SER A 23 3.12 -3.22 -5.60
N PRO A 24 3.85 -4.35 -5.64
CA PRO A 24 3.29 -5.68 -5.36
C PRO A 24 2.54 -5.72 -4.03
N TYR A 25 3.05 -5.02 -3.01
CA TYR A 25 2.41 -4.93 -1.71
C TYR A 25 1.07 -4.19 -1.73
N LEU A 26 1.00 -3.03 -2.40
CA LEU A 26 -0.26 -2.29 -2.50
C LEU A 26 -1.29 -3.04 -3.34
N LEU A 27 -0.85 -3.76 -4.36
CA LEU A 27 -1.71 -4.64 -5.15
C LEU A 27 -2.26 -5.80 -4.31
N LEU A 28 -1.45 -6.39 -3.42
CA LEU A 28 -1.93 -7.40 -2.47
C LEU A 28 -3.03 -6.84 -1.55
N LEU A 29 -2.84 -5.64 -0.99
CA LEU A 29 -3.86 -4.98 -0.17
C LEU A 29 -5.12 -4.61 -0.97
N TRP A 30 -4.96 -4.20 -2.22
CA TRP A 30 -6.07 -3.95 -3.15
C TRP A 30 -6.85 -5.22 -3.46
N THR A 31 -6.20 -6.35 -3.69
CA THR A 31 -6.89 -7.62 -3.99
C THR A 31 -7.59 -8.20 -2.76
N SER A 32 -7.00 -8.03 -1.56
CA SER A 32 -7.58 -8.56 -0.33
C SER A 32 -8.84 -7.81 0.12
N GLY A 33 -8.92 -6.50 -0.11
CA GLY A 33 -10.03 -5.69 0.43
C GLY A 33 -9.98 -5.45 1.91
N ALA A 34 -8.84 -5.72 2.52
CA ALA A 34 -8.53 -5.24 3.85
C ALA A 34 -8.51 -3.71 3.93
N VAL A 35 -8.29 -3.02 2.80
CA VAL A 35 -8.05 -1.58 2.76
C VAL A 35 -8.89 -0.93 1.65
N ASN A 36 -9.52 0.21 1.97
CA ASN A 36 -10.29 0.97 0.99
C ASN A 36 -9.38 1.74 0.00
N ARG A 37 -9.96 2.19 -1.11
CA ARG A 37 -9.22 2.89 -2.17
C ARG A 37 -8.50 4.17 -1.69
N ALA A 38 -9.19 5.01 -0.91
CA ALA A 38 -8.63 6.28 -0.43
C ALA A 38 -7.40 6.05 0.46
N GLU A 39 -7.46 5.02 1.31
CA GLU A 39 -6.34 4.61 2.13
C GLU A 39 -5.17 4.08 1.29
N LEU A 40 -5.44 3.30 0.24
CA LEU A 40 -4.39 2.84 -0.68
C LEU A 40 -3.71 3.98 -1.43
N GLU A 41 -4.47 4.97 -1.88
CA GLU A 41 -3.93 6.19 -2.51
C GLU A 41 -3.08 7.00 -1.51
N ARG A 42 -3.56 7.17 -0.27
CA ARG A 42 -2.80 7.82 0.81
C ARG A 42 -1.49 7.10 1.11
N ARG A 43 -1.51 5.77 1.17
CA ARG A 43 -0.31 4.94 1.39
C ARG A 43 0.67 5.10 0.25
N ALA A 44 0.21 5.02 -1.00
CA ALA A 44 1.06 5.19 -2.17
C ALA A 44 1.75 6.57 -2.19
N GLU A 45 1.00 7.63 -1.88
CA GLU A 45 1.53 8.98 -1.79
C GLU A 45 2.55 9.13 -0.65
N SER A 46 2.26 8.57 0.52
CA SER A 46 3.19 8.60 1.65
C SER A 46 4.50 7.85 1.35
N VAL A 47 4.40 6.71 0.67
CA VAL A 47 5.55 5.92 0.20
C VAL A 47 6.36 6.70 -0.82
N ARG A 48 5.72 7.43 -1.74
CA ARG A 48 6.38 8.31 -2.70
C ARG A 48 7.19 9.40 -2.00
N GLN A 49 6.59 10.12 -1.05
CA GLN A 49 7.26 11.17 -0.27
C GLN A 49 8.42 10.61 0.56
N LEU A 50 8.24 9.42 1.15
CA LEU A 50 9.30 8.73 1.89
C LEU A 50 10.48 8.41 0.98
N ARG A 51 10.22 7.90 -0.23
CA ARG A 51 11.27 7.66 -1.23
C ARG A 51 11.97 8.96 -1.61
N GLU A 52 11.24 10.01 -1.94
CA GLU A 52 11.84 11.29 -2.33
C GLU A 52 12.75 11.85 -1.23
N ARG A 53 12.31 11.81 0.02
CA ARG A 53 13.06 12.34 1.16
C ARG A 53 14.31 11.54 1.52
N PHE A 54 14.25 10.21 1.41
CA PHE A 54 15.28 9.32 1.94
C PHE A 54 16.10 8.61 0.84
N SER A 55 15.70 8.66 -0.43
CA SER A 55 16.43 8.01 -1.54
C SER A 55 17.85 8.54 -1.74
N ALA A 56 18.12 9.78 -1.33
CA ALA A 56 19.47 10.33 -1.34
C ALA A 56 20.38 9.74 -0.24
N THR A 57 19.81 9.09 0.78
CA THR A 57 20.59 8.44 1.84
C THR A 57 21.10 7.08 1.37
N PRO A 58 22.42 6.81 1.40
CA PRO A 58 23.00 5.58 0.85
C PRO A 58 22.40 4.28 1.42
N ILE A 59 22.09 4.26 2.72
CA ILE A 59 21.51 3.10 3.39
C ILE A 59 20.12 2.78 2.82
N HIS A 60 19.27 3.78 2.65
CA HIS A 60 17.92 3.63 2.11
C HIS A 60 17.96 3.28 0.62
N ALA A 61 18.82 3.95 -0.16
CA ALA A 61 19.04 3.64 -1.58
C ALA A 61 19.47 2.19 -1.79
N ARG A 62 20.43 1.71 -1.00
CA ARG A 62 20.91 0.32 -1.08
C ARG A 62 19.79 -0.67 -0.74
N ARG A 63 19.05 -0.43 0.34
CA ARG A 63 17.93 -1.31 0.74
C ARG A 63 16.83 -1.35 -0.31
N ALA A 64 16.45 -0.20 -0.86
CA ALA A 64 15.44 -0.11 -1.93
C ALA A 64 15.85 -0.80 -3.23
N ARG A 65 17.16 -0.96 -3.51
CA ARG A 65 17.65 -1.72 -4.67
C ARG A 65 17.51 -3.24 -4.49
N HIS A 66 17.56 -3.72 -3.24
CA HIS A 66 17.47 -5.15 -2.93
C HIS A 66 16.03 -5.60 -2.63
N ASP A 67 15.18 -4.68 -2.18
CA ASP A 67 13.80 -4.96 -1.81
C ASP A 67 12.84 -3.95 -2.47
N PRO A 68 12.07 -4.37 -3.50
CA PRO A 68 11.14 -3.49 -4.20
C PRO A 68 10.02 -2.95 -3.30
N ASP A 69 9.70 -3.65 -2.20
CA ASP A 69 8.69 -3.23 -1.23
C ASP A 69 9.28 -2.50 -0.02
N TYR A 70 10.58 -2.18 -0.05
CA TYR A 70 11.30 -1.54 1.05
C TYR A 70 10.57 -0.31 1.61
N TRP A 71 10.11 0.57 0.72
CA TRP A 71 9.45 1.81 1.12
C TRP A 71 8.07 1.58 1.74
N ASN A 72 7.33 0.56 1.29
CA ASN A 72 6.08 0.16 1.91
C ASN A 72 6.33 -0.36 3.34
N LYS A 73 7.32 -1.25 3.52
CA LYS A 73 7.68 -1.79 4.85
C LYS A 73 8.16 -0.69 5.79
N LEU A 74 8.96 0.25 5.29
CA LEU A 74 9.43 1.39 6.07
C LEU A 74 8.27 2.29 6.48
N TYR A 75 7.30 2.53 5.59
CA TYR A 75 6.08 3.27 5.92
C TYR A 75 5.26 2.56 7.01
N GLU A 76 5.01 1.26 6.89
CA GLU A 76 4.25 0.50 7.90
C GLU A 76 4.93 0.50 9.27
N SER A 77 6.26 0.38 9.31
CA SER A 77 7.00 0.47 10.57
C SER A 77 6.84 1.82 11.29
N ARG A 78 6.49 2.89 10.55
CA ARG A 78 6.29 4.25 11.08
C ARG A 78 4.84 4.57 11.43
N VAL A 79 3.88 3.92 10.77
CA VAL A 79 2.43 4.13 10.99
C VAL A 79 1.87 3.22 12.07
N THR A 80 2.57 2.13 12.40
CA THR A 80 2.18 1.20 13.49
C THR A 80 2.72 1.63 14.87
N LEU A 81 3.19 2.87 15.01
CA LEU A 81 3.56 3.54 16.26
C LEU A 81 2.44 4.49 16.68
#